data_AF-C7SFJ5-F1
#
_entry.id   AF-C7SFJ5-F1
#
_cell.length_a   1.000
_cell.length_b   1.000
_cell.length_c   1.000
_cell.angle_alpha   90.00
_cell.angle_beta   90.00
_cell.angle_gamma   90.00
#
_symmetry.space_group_name_H-M   'P 1'
#
loop_
_entity.id
_entity.type
_entity.pdbx_description
1 polymer ?
#
loop_
_entity_poly.entity_id
_entity_poly.type
_entity_poly.pdbx_seq_one_letter_code
_entity_poly.pdbx_strand_id
1 'polypeptide(L)'
;TSLYQSLRARGLSQHIAWRASFAIVPAPVLIFVAVLTLIYGTDHPAGKWSERHNIPATDIAVEQGHDDADSDEKLDEKGVRDTSVTIHPVQNIASIDVAVNERLTIKAAFKILTSPVTWLPALAYLTTFGAELAIDSQMSNVLFSLYSKKIPGFSQTTAGYYTSIFGFLNLVTRPLGGYVADLLYRSFGTRGKKLWTLLCGLVVGAALIAGGLYIEDHHTPTKSPSLATIMGVFSLVAIFSEF
;
A
#
# COMPACT_ATOMS: atom_id res chain seq x y z
N THR A 1 31.04 0.79 -0.08
CA THR A 1 31.11 -0.68 -0.29
C THR A 1 29.82 -1.29 0.19
N SER A 2 29.23 -2.22 -0.55
CA SER A 2 27.93 -2.79 -0.18
C SER A 2 28.10 -3.73 1.00
N LEU A 3 27.04 -3.94 1.80
CA LEU A 3 27.07 -4.87 2.93
C LEU A 3 27.59 -6.26 2.52
N TYR A 4 27.10 -6.76 1.38
CA TYR A 4 27.54 -8.00 0.78
C TYR A 4 29.05 -8.00 0.46
N GLN A 5 29.57 -6.94 -0.17
CA GLN A 5 31.00 -6.82 -0.48
C GLN A 5 31.86 -6.76 0.79
N SER A 6 31.38 -6.08 1.83
CA SER A 6 32.05 -6.02 3.14
C SER A 6 32.12 -7.40 3.80
N LEU A 7 31.03 -8.17 3.74
CA LEU A 7 30.99 -9.55 4.24
C LEU A 7 31.91 -10.48 3.44
N ARG A 8 31.97 -10.31 2.11
CA ARG A 8 32.93 -11.03 1.25
C ARG A 8 34.39 -10.68 1.58
N ALA A 9 34.68 -9.39 1.80
CA ALA A 9 36.01 -8.91 2.19
C ALA A 9 36.46 -9.44 3.56
N ARG A 10 35.50 -9.74 4.45
CA ARG A 10 35.74 -10.40 5.76
C ARG A 10 35.91 -11.93 5.66
N GLY A 11 35.99 -12.50 4.45
CA GLY A 11 36.28 -13.91 4.24
C GLY A 11 35.06 -14.83 4.16
N LEU A 12 33.82 -14.30 4.16
CA LEU A 12 32.63 -15.14 4.03
C LEU A 12 32.44 -15.68 2.59
N SER A 13 32.01 -16.93 2.49
CA SER A 13 31.59 -17.52 1.21
C SER A 13 30.34 -16.83 0.67
N GLN A 14 30.15 -16.85 -0.66
CA GLN A 14 29.05 -16.16 -1.34
C GLN A 14 27.67 -16.53 -0.76
N HIS A 15 27.44 -17.82 -0.49
CA HIS A 15 26.17 -18.29 0.09
C HIS A 15 25.93 -17.77 1.51
N ILE A 16 26.97 -17.69 2.34
CA ILE A 16 26.84 -17.21 3.72
C ILE A 16 26.67 -15.69 3.73
N ALA A 17 27.44 -14.96 2.93
CA ALA A 17 27.34 -13.50 2.83
C ALA A 17 25.95 -13.05 2.37
N TRP A 18 25.31 -13.78 1.45
CA TRP A 18 23.94 -13.51 1.00
C TRP A 18 22.91 -13.70 2.13
N ARG A 19 22.95 -14.84 2.82
CA ARG A 19 22.04 -15.14 3.95
C ARG A 19 22.24 -14.15 5.11
N ALA A 20 23.49 -13.83 5.42
CA ALA A 20 23.82 -12.85 6.45
C ALA A 20 23.29 -11.45 6.08
N SER A 21 23.37 -11.04 4.82
CA SER A 21 22.84 -9.73 4.39
C SER A 21 21.33 -9.60 4.65
N PHE A 22 20.55 -10.66 4.41
CA PHE A 22 19.12 -10.69 4.73
C PHE A 22 18.83 -10.68 6.23
N ALA A 23 19.62 -11.44 7.01
CA ALA A 23 19.45 -11.51 8.45
C ALA A 23 19.84 -10.21 9.16
N ILE A 24 20.76 -9.42 8.59
CA ILE A 24 21.28 -8.19 9.22
C ILE A 24 20.36 -6.98 8.97
N VAL A 25 19.76 -6.86 7.78
CA VAL A 25 19.00 -5.63 7.42
C VAL A 25 17.49 -5.90 7.30
N PRO A 26 16.99 -6.72 6.37
CA PRO A 26 15.55 -7.00 6.26
C PRO A 26 14.90 -7.56 7.53
N ALA A 27 15.51 -8.57 8.18
CA ALA A 27 14.86 -9.22 9.32
C ALA A 27 14.64 -8.28 10.52
N PRO A 28 15.62 -7.48 10.99
CA PRO A 28 15.39 -6.51 12.06
C PRO A 28 14.37 -5.44 11.68
N VAL A 29 14.36 -4.97 10.43
CA VAL A 29 13.36 -4.00 9.96
C VAL A 29 11.95 -4.60 10.02
N LEU A 30 11.77 -5.84 9.57
CA LEU A 30 10.46 -6.53 9.64
C LEU A 30 10.01 -6.77 11.09
N ILE A 31 10.92 -7.20 11.97
CA ILE A 31 10.60 -7.38 13.40
C ILE A 31 10.23 -6.05 14.04
N PHE A 32 10.97 -4.98 13.73
CA PHE A 32 10.68 -3.64 14.22
C PHE A 32 9.29 -3.17 13.77
N VAL A 33 8.97 -3.29 12.47
CA VAL A 33 7.64 -2.95 11.94
C VAL A 33 6.55 -3.80 12.59
N ALA A 34 6.78 -5.10 12.77
CA ALA A 34 5.82 -5.99 13.44
C ALA A 34 5.54 -5.55 14.88
N VAL A 35 6.59 -5.18 15.63
CA VAL A 35 6.43 -4.64 17.00
C VAL A 35 5.66 -3.31 16.97
N LEU A 36 5.95 -2.41 16.04
CA LEU A 36 5.20 -1.18 15.88
C LEU A 36 3.71 -1.44 15.56
N THR A 37 3.40 -2.41 14.71
CA THR A 37 2.01 -2.78 14.41
C THR A 37 1.30 -3.36 15.63
N LEU A 38 1.98 -4.06 16.53
CA LEU A 38 1.38 -4.56 17.77
C LEU A 38 1.16 -3.44 18.81
N ILE A 39 1.98 -2.39 18.80
CA ILE A 39 1.87 -1.27 19.74
C ILE A 39 0.82 -0.25 19.26
N TYR A 40 0.82 0.06 17.96
CA TYR A 40 0.01 1.13 17.37
C TYR A 40 -1.18 0.64 16.54
N GLY A 41 -1.25 -0.65 16.21
CA GLY A 41 -2.39 -1.22 15.51
C GLY A 41 -3.60 -1.32 16.42
N THR A 42 -4.70 -0.65 16.02
CA THR A 42 -6.00 -0.78 16.69
C THR A 42 -6.76 -1.97 16.07
N ASP A 43 -7.13 -2.96 16.89
CA ASP A 43 -7.76 -4.21 16.44
C ASP A 43 -9.14 -4.04 15.77
N HIS A 44 -9.91 -3.00 16.12
CA HIS A 44 -11.18 -2.67 15.47
C HIS A 44 -11.47 -1.16 15.47
N PRO A 45 -12.37 -0.66 14.60
CA PRO A 45 -12.71 0.77 14.49
C PRO A 45 -13.30 1.40 15.76
N ALA A 46 -13.57 0.62 16.81
CA ALA A 46 -14.05 1.09 18.09
C ALA A 46 -13.18 0.67 19.30
N GLY A 47 -11.94 0.16 19.09
CA GLY A 47 -11.03 -0.20 20.20
C GLY A 47 -10.45 -1.64 20.19
N LYS A 48 -10.62 -2.37 21.32
CA LYS A 48 -10.14 -3.75 21.53
C LYS A 48 -11.15 -4.80 21.03
N TRP A 49 -10.70 -5.79 20.27
CA TRP A 49 -11.56 -6.81 19.62
C TRP A 49 -12.61 -7.48 20.54
N SER A 50 -12.33 -7.59 21.83
CA SER A 50 -13.28 -8.09 22.85
C SER A 50 -14.58 -7.28 22.92
N GLU A 51 -14.57 -6.00 22.54
CA GLU A 51 -15.69 -5.05 22.64
C GLU A 51 -16.45 -4.90 21.32
N ARG A 52 -16.25 -5.82 20.36
CA ARG A 52 -16.87 -5.76 19.02
C ARG A 52 -18.41 -5.72 19.00
N HIS A 53 -19.05 -6.12 20.10
CA HIS A 53 -20.51 -6.13 20.26
C HIS A 53 -21.04 -4.90 21.02
N ASN A 54 -20.16 -4.00 21.48
CA ASN A 54 -20.52 -2.82 22.27
C ASN A 54 -20.56 -1.53 21.44
N ILE A 55 -20.67 -1.66 20.12
CA ILE A 55 -20.77 -0.52 19.19
C ILE A 55 -22.25 -0.20 18.96
N PRO A 56 -22.61 1.10 18.78
CA PRO A 56 -23.98 1.50 18.43
C PRO A 56 -24.54 0.79 17.18
N ALA A 57 -23.66 0.24 16.34
CA ALA A 57 -23.99 -0.61 15.20
C ALA A 57 -24.70 -1.91 15.58
N THR A 58 -24.34 -2.50 16.73
CA THR A 58 -24.93 -3.74 17.24
C THR A 58 -26.34 -3.48 17.76
N ASP A 59 -26.56 -2.34 18.44
CA ASP A 59 -27.90 -1.93 18.89
C ASP A 59 -28.84 -1.65 17.70
N ILE A 60 -28.34 -1.05 16.62
CA ILE A 60 -29.12 -0.83 15.38
C ILE A 60 -29.46 -2.16 14.67
N ALA A 61 -28.57 -3.16 14.73
CA ALA A 61 -28.82 -4.49 14.18
C ALA A 61 -29.90 -5.26 14.97
N VAL A 62 -29.94 -5.08 16.29
CA VAL A 62 -30.98 -5.63 17.18
C VAL A 62 -32.33 -4.94 16.95
N GLU A 63 -32.34 -3.61 16.72
CA GLU A 63 -33.57 -2.84 16.47
C GLU A 63 -34.16 -3.09 15.06
N GLN A 64 -33.34 -3.48 14.09
CA GLN A 64 -33.77 -3.81 12.71
C GLN A 64 -34.29 -5.25 12.52
N GLY A 65 -34.41 -6.05 13.58
CA GLY A 65 -35.08 -7.35 13.53
C GLY A 65 -34.35 -8.44 12.74
N HIS A 66 -33.03 -8.35 12.60
CA HIS A 66 -32.22 -9.47 12.12
C HIS A 66 -31.89 -10.42 13.28
N ASP A 67 -32.88 -11.24 13.64
CA ASP A 67 -32.66 -12.45 14.43
C ASP A 67 -31.87 -13.46 13.57
N ASP A 68 -30.54 -13.44 13.69
CA ASP A 68 -29.75 -14.66 13.53
C ASP A 68 -29.37 -15.12 14.95
N ALA A 69 -30.30 -15.85 15.56
CA ALA A 69 -30.10 -16.54 16.81
C ALA A 69 -28.89 -17.49 16.70
N ASP A 70 -27.75 -17.08 17.26
CA ASP A 70 -26.71 -18.01 17.68
C ASP A 70 -27.15 -18.58 19.02
N SER A 71 -28.07 -19.54 18.98
CA SER A 71 -28.42 -20.34 20.15
C SER A 71 -27.32 -21.36 20.40
N ASP A 72 -26.20 -20.95 20.99
CA ASP A 72 -25.27 -21.90 21.61
C ASP A 72 -24.34 -21.32 22.69
N GLU A 73 -24.78 -20.31 23.45
CA GLU A 73 -24.24 -20.07 24.80
C GLU A 73 -25.37 -19.95 25.82
N LYS A 74 -25.60 -21.04 26.57
CA LYS A 74 -26.30 -20.97 27.85
C LYS A 74 -25.46 -20.16 28.82
N LEU A 75 -25.82 -18.89 29.01
CA LEU A 75 -25.42 -18.11 30.18
C LEU A 75 -26.68 -17.68 30.93
N ASP A 76 -26.62 -17.92 32.23
CA ASP A 76 -27.73 -18.07 33.15
C ASP A 76 -28.70 -16.87 33.22
N GLU A 77 -29.99 -17.18 33.25
CA GLU A 77 -31.02 -16.30 33.79
C GLU A 77 -30.73 -15.97 35.25
N LYS A 78 -30.36 -14.71 35.53
CA LYS A 78 -30.87 -13.95 36.68
C LYS A 78 -30.39 -12.50 36.68
N GLY A 79 -31.35 -11.57 36.59
CA GLY A 79 -31.17 -10.23 37.16
C GLY A 79 -31.71 -9.08 36.31
N VAL A 80 -33.03 -8.97 36.20
CA VAL A 80 -33.69 -7.70 35.85
C VAL A 80 -33.34 -6.65 36.91
N ARG A 81 -32.72 -5.53 36.52
CA ARG A 81 -32.85 -4.25 37.24
C ARG A 81 -32.88 -3.07 36.26
N ASP A 82 -33.99 -2.35 36.35
CA ASP A 82 -34.30 -1.03 35.81
C ASP A 82 -33.08 -0.12 35.60
N THR A 83 -32.94 0.46 34.41
CA THR A 83 -32.42 1.82 34.26
C THR A 83 -33.06 2.51 33.05
N SER A 84 -34.13 3.26 33.33
CA SER A 84 -34.48 4.56 32.74
C SER A 84 -33.99 4.83 31.30
N VAL A 85 -34.85 4.54 30.33
CA VAL A 85 -34.78 5.02 28.94
C VAL A 85 -34.67 6.55 28.93
N THR A 86 -33.50 7.08 28.60
CA THR A 86 -33.30 8.50 28.29
C THR A 86 -33.17 8.63 26.78
N ILE A 87 -34.27 8.97 26.12
CA ILE A 87 -34.32 9.24 24.68
C ILE A 87 -33.62 10.58 24.43
N HIS A 88 -32.38 10.56 23.95
CA HIS A 88 -31.80 11.71 23.27
C HIS A 88 -32.17 11.62 21.78
N PRO A 89 -32.90 12.59 21.21
CA PRO A 89 -33.15 12.61 19.77
C PRO A 89 -31.85 12.98 19.07
N VAL A 90 -31.15 11.99 18.49
CA VAL A 90 -29.96 12.24 17.69
C VAL A 90 -30.40 12.69 16.30
N GLN A 91 -30.33 14.01 16.13
CA GLN A 91 -30.21 14.75 14.87
C GLN A 91 -29.62 13.90 13.74
N ASN A 92 -30.29 13.86 12.58
CA ASN A 92 -29.84 13.25 11.32
C ASN A 92 -28.32 13.35 11.09
N ILE A 93 -27.57 12.34 11.54
CA ILE A 93 -26.20 12.12 11.10
C ILE A 93 -26.34 11.37 9.79
N ALA A 94 -25.95 12.03 8.70
CA ALA A 94 -25.89 11.49 7.35
C ALA A 94 -25.49 10.02 7.41
N SER A 95 -26.37 9.14 6.91
CA SER A 95 -26.23 7.68 6.80
C SER A 95 -24.77 7.24 6.84
N ILE A 96 -24.27 7.00 8.04
CA ILE A 96 -23.04 6.26 8.23
C ILE A 96 -23.47 4.87 7.78
N ASP A 97 -23.07 4.50 6.57
CA ASP A 97 -23.21 3.15 6.02
C ASP A 97 -22.29 2.27 6.85
N VAL A 98 -22.75 1.98 8.07
CA VAL A 98 -22.06 1.12 9.01
C VAL A 98 -22.17 -0.25 8.39
N ALA A 99 -21.09 -0.69 7.75
CA ALA A 99 -21.00 -2.04 7.19
C ALA A 99 -21.25 -3.04 8.32
N VAL A 100 -22.48 -3.55 8.38
CA VAL A 100 -22.83 -4.67 9.24
C VAL A 100 -22.07 -5.87 8.67
N ASN A 101 -21.19 -6.46 9.48
CA ASN A 101 -20.46 -7.67 9.10
C ASN A 101 -21.46 -8.84 9.00
N GLU A 102 -22.13 -8.96 7.86
CA GLU A 102 -22.92 -10.14 7.53
C GLU A 102 -21.97 -11.35 7.39
N ARG A 103 -22.39 -12.53 7.84
CA ARG A 103 -21.62 -13.76 7.62
C ARG A 103 -21.44 -13.97 6.11
N LEU A 104 -20.19 -14.13 5.68
CA LEU A 104 -19.83 -14.32 4.27
C LEU A 104 -20.42 -15.65 3.76
N THR A 105 -21.64 -15.58 3.24
CA THR A 105 -22.28 -16.71 2.56
C THR A 105 -21.71 -16.82 1.15
N ILE A 106 -21.50 -18.02 0.63
CA ILE A 106 -20.93 -18.25 -0.72
C ILE A 106 -21.72 -17.50 -1.81
N LYS A 107 -23.05 -17.38 -1.64
CA LYS A 107 -23.93 -16.58 -2.52
C LYS A 107 -23.63 -15.08 -2.45
N ALA A 108 -23.40 -14.55 -1.24
CA ALA A 108 -23.01 -13.15 -1.04
C ALA A 108 -21.61 -12.89 -1.61
N ALA A 109 -20.66 -13.81 -1.40
CA ALA A 109 -19.32 -13.72 -1.97
C ALA A 109 -19.34 -13.66 -3.51
N PHE A 110 -20.13 -14.51 -4.16
CA PHE A 110 -20.27 -14.49 -5.62
C PHE A 110 -20.94 -13.19 -6.12
N LYS A 111 -21.94 -12.68 -5.40
CA LYS A 111 -22.60 -11.40 -5.72
C LYS A 111 -21.61 -10.22 -5.61
N ILE A 112 -20.77 -10.21 -4.58
CA ILE A 112 -19.74 -9.18 -4.36
C ILE A 112 -18.66 -9.25 -5.44
N LEU A 113 -18.18 -10.45 -5.78
CA LEU A 113 -17.18 -10.67 -6.84
C LEU A 113 -17.68 -10.31 -8.24
N THR A 114 -18.98 -10.49 -8.50
CA THR A 114 -19.57 -10.14 -9.80
C THR A 114 -19.84 -8.64 -9.93
N SER A 115 -19.84 -7.89 -8.81
CA SER A 115 -20.02 -6.44 -8.82
C SER A 115 -18.78 -5.71 -9.36
N PRO A 116 -18.90 -4.90 -10.43
CA PRO A 116 -17.77 -4.14 -10.98
C PRO A 116 -17.16 -3.13 -10.00
N VAL A 117 -17.97 -2.65 -9.05
CA VAL A 117 -17.55 -1.64 -8.06
C VAL A 117 -16.53 -2.22 -7.08
N THR A 118 -16.59 -3.53 -6.83
CA THR A 118 -15.61 -4.25 -5.99
C THR A 118 -14.22 -4.26 -6.64
N TRP A 119 -14.16 -4.37 -7.97
CA TRP A 119 -12.91 -4.42 -8.72
C TRP A 119 -12.27 -3.05 -8.94
N LEU A 120 -13.05 -1.97 -8.90
CA LEU A 120 -12.54 -0.62 -9.13
C LEU A 120 -11.34 -0.24 -8.24
N PRO A 121 -11.39 -0.38 -6.89
CA PRO A 121 -10.22 -0.10 -6.05
C PRO A 121 -9.10 -1.13 -6.21
N ALA A 122 -9.44 -2.40 -6.46
CA ALA A 122 -8.44 -3.46 -6.67
C ALA A 122 -7.61 -3.21 -7.93
N LEU A 123 -8.26 -2.82 -9.03
CA LEU A 123 -7.61 -2.47 -10.28
C LEU A 123 -6.83 -1.17 -10.17
N ALA A 124 -7.36 -0.16 -9.47
CA ALA A 124 -6.63 1.07 -9.21
C ALA A 124 -5.31 0.79 -8.45
N TYR A 125 -5.38 -0.01 -7.39
CA TYR A 125 -4.20 -0.43 -6.63
C TYR A 125 -3.24 -1.29 -7.47
N LEU A 126 -3.76 -2.21 -8.29
CA LEU A 126 -2.94 -3.00 -9.22
C LEU A 126 -2.17 -2.09 -10.19
N THR A 127 -2.80 -1.02 -10.70
CA THR A 127 -2.16 -0.11 -11.65
C THR A 127 -1.14 0.82 -11.01
N THR A 128 -1.30 1.18 -9.74
CA THR A 128 -0.32 2.04 -9.04
C THR A 128 0.79 1.19 -8.42
N PHE A 129 0.46 0.43 -7.37
CA PHE A 129 1.41 -0.40 -6.63
C PHE A 129 2.01 -1.53 -7.48
N GLY A 130 1.22 -2.14 -8.37
CA GLY A 130 1.72 -3.18 -9.25
C GLY A 130 2.71 -2.66 -10.30
N ALA A 131 2.49 -1.46 -10.85
CA ALA A 131 3.44 -0.82 -11.77
C ALA A 131 4.73 -0.43 -11.05
N GLU A 132 4.62 0.13 -9.84
CA GLU A 132 5.76 0.46 -8.99
C GLU A 132 6.62 -0.77 -8.70
N LEU A 133 6.00 -1.87 -8.24
CA LEU A 133 6.71 -3.13 -7.96
C LEU A 133 7.41 -3.69 -9.19
N ALA A 134 6.78 -3.58 -10.37
CA ALA A 134 7.36 -4.01 -11.64
C ALA A 134 8.61 -3.18 -11.97
N ILE A 135 8.54 -1.85 -11.84
CA ILE A 135 9.67 -0.94 -12.07
C ILE A 135 10.78 -1.24 -11.08
N ASP A 136 10.49 -1.29 -9.78
CA ASP A 136 11.47 -1.56 -8.72
C ASP A 136 12.25 -2.86 -8.96
N SER A 137 11.55 -3.93 -9.35
CA SER A 137 12.15 -5.24 -9.57
C SER A 137 13.08 -5.30 -10.79
N GLN A 138 12.80 -4.51 -11.84
CA GLN A 138 13.55 -4.53 -13.10
C GLN A 138 14.54 -3.38 -13.24
N MET A 139 14.44 -2.35 -12.41
CA MET A 139 15.24 -1.13 -12.60
C MET A 139 16.74 -1.42 -12.58
N SER A 140 17.24 -2.24 -11.65
CA SER A 140 18.67 -2.59 -11.62
C SER A 140 19.13 -3.27 -12.90
N ASN A 141 18.28 -4.09 -13.53
CA ASN A 141 18.60 -4.78 -14.79
C ASN A 141 18.60 -3.81 -15.96
N VAL A 142 17.61 -2.91 -16.03
CA VAL A 142 17.50 -1.88 -17.07
C VAL A 142 18.69 -0.93 -17.01
N LEU A 143 19.04 -0.41 -15.83
CA LEU A 143 20.19 0.47 -15.65
C LEU A 143 21.50 -0.23 -16.00
N PHE A 144 21.68 -1.47 -15.56
CA PHE A 144 22.87 -2.23 -15.90
C PHE A 144 22.97 -2.47 -17.41
N SER A 145 21.90 -2.90 -18.07
CA SER A 145 21.88 -3.13 -19.52
C SER A 145 22.19 -1.86 -20.33
N LEU A 146 21.61 -0.72 -19.93
CA LEU A 146 21.78 0.56 -20.63
C LEU A 146 23.17 1.17 -20.45
N TYR A 147 23.77 1.06 -19.26
CA TYR A 147 24.99 1.80 -18.92
C TYR A 147 26.26 0.94 -18.79
N SER A 148 26.16 -0.39 -18.63
CA SER A 148 27.31 -1.29 -18.47
C SER A 148 28.31 -1.24 -19.62
N LYS A 149 27.82 -1.03 -20.86
CA LYS A 149 28.68 -0.91 -22.05
C LYS A 149 29.08 0.53 -22.40
N LYS A 150 28.42 1.54 -21.80
CA LYS A 150 28.55 2.95 -22.20
C LYS A 150 29.39 3.78 -21.22
N ILE A 151 29.38 3.43 -19.93
CA ILE A 151 30.14 4.13 -18.88
C ILE A 151 31.23 3.19 -18.34
N PRO A 152 32.52 3.52 -18.48
CA PRO A 152 33.59 2.72 -17.91
C PRO A 152 33.45 2.69 -16.38
N GLY A 153 33.31 1.49 -15.80
CA GLY A 153 33.16 1.30 -14.35
C GLY A 153 31.73 1.22 -13.82
N PHE A 154 30.70 1.27 -14.70
CA PHE A 154 29.32 1.05 -14.26
C PHE A 154 29.05 -0.44 -13.97
N SER A 155 29.35 -0.84 -12.73
CA SER A 155 29.11 -2.18 -12.21
C SER A 155 27.64 -2.40 -11.87
N GLN A 156 27.22 -3.67 -11.83
CA GLN A 156 25.94 -4.10 -11.24
C GLN A 156 25.73 -3.56 -9.82
N THR A 157 26.81 -3.33 -9.07
CA THR A 157 26.74 -2.73 -7.72
C THR A 157 26.24 -1.29 -7.78
N THR A 158 26.70 -0.51 -8.76
CA THR A 158 26.30 0.89 -8.95
C THR A 158 24.84 1.01 -9.36
N ALA A 159 24.38 0.15 -10.27
CA ALA A 159 22.97 0.03 -10.63
C ALA A 159 22.12 -0.30 -9.39
N GLY A 160 22.57 -1.26 -8.59
CA GLY A 160 21.90 -1.64 -7.34
C GLY A 160 21.82 -0.50 -6.31
N TYR A 161 22.82 0.38 -6.22
CA TYR A 161 22.73 1.57 -5.36
C TYR A 161 21.66 2.56 -5.83
N TYR A 162 21.58 2.85 -7.13
CA TYR A 162 20.53 3.70 -7.68
C TYR A 162 19.14 3.10 -7.43
N THR A 163 18.99 1.79 -7.64
CA THR A 163 17.74 1.07 -7.32
C THR A 163 17.40 1.11 -5.82
N SER A 164 18.40 1.04 -4.95
CA SER A 164 18.16 1.12 -3.50
C SER A 164 17.71 2.52 -3.07
N ILE A 165 18.26 3.58 -3.66
CA ILE A 165 17.84 4.97 -3.38
C ILE A 165 16.40 5.19 -3.87
N PHE A 166 16.07 4.65 -5.04
CA PHE A 166 14.72 4.71 -5.59
C PHE A 166 13.71 3.95 -4.73
N GLY A 167 14.01 2.72 -4.31
CA GLY A 167 13.14 2.01 -3.38
C GLY A 167 12.99 2.72 -2.02
N PHE A 168 14.01 3.48 -1.59
CA PHE A 168 13.91 4.32 -0.39
C PHE A 168 13.01 5.54 -0.59
N LEU A 169 12.94 6.10 -1.82
CA LEU A 169 12.01 7.19 -2.14
C LEU A 169 10.57 6.76 -1.85
N ASN A 170 10.21 5.53 -2.19
CA ASN A 170 8.86 4.97 -2.00
C ASN A 170 8.47 4.92 -0.51
N LEU A 171 9.43 4.78 0.41
CA LEU A 171 9.17 4.82 1.86
C LEU A 171 8.69 6.21 2.32
N VAL A 172 9.12 7.27 1.64
CA VAL A 172 8.77 8.67 1.98
C VAL A 172 7.55 9.14 1.19
N THR A 173 7.45 8.79 -0.09
CA THR A 173 6.34 9.21 -0.95
C THR A 173 5.04 8.55 -0.57
N ARG A 174 5.03 7.32 -0.03
CA ARG A 174 3.81 6.64 0.47
C ARG A 174 3.06 7.41 1.57
N PRO A 175 3.68 7.72 2.73
CA PRO A 175 2.99 8.46 3.78
C PRO A 175 2.64 9.89 3.35
N LEU A 176 3.49 10.53 2.54
CA LEU A 176 3.20 11.84 1.94
C LEU A 176 2.00 11.77 0.99
N GLY A 177 1.90 10.69 0.22
CA GLY A 177 0.80 10.36 -0.67
C GLY A 177 -0.53 10.35 0.05
N GLY A 178 -0.60 9.52 1.11
CA GLY A 178 -1.77 9.47 1.99
C GLY A 178 -2.14 10.82 2.59
N TYR A 179 -1.15 11.56 3.09
CA TYR A 179 -1.37 12.89 3.66
C TYR A 179 -1.95 13.89 2.65
N VAL A 180 -1.40 13.93 1.42
CA VAL A 180 -1.93 14.76 0.33
C VAL A 180 -3.35 14.32 -0.03
N ALA A 181 -3.60 13.01 -0.08
CA ALA A 181 -4.91 12.44 -0.39
C ALA A 181 -5.97 12.82 0.66
N ASP A 182 -5.59 12.98 1.93
CA ASP A 182 -6.45 13.43 3.02
C ASP A 182 -6.70 14.94 2.99
N LEU A 183 -5.67 15.72 2.65
CA LEU A 183 -5.84 17.16 2.43
C LEU A 183 -6.80 17.44 1.26
N LEU A 184 -6.66 16.69 0.16
CA LEU A 184 -7.54 16.80 -0.99
C LEU A 184 -8.97 16.38 -0.68
N TYR A 185 -9.13 15.34 0.15
CA TYR A 185 -10.45 14.90 0.62
C TYR A 185 -11.16 16.02 1.42
N ARG A 186 -10.44 16.70 2.31
CA ARG A 186 -11.00 17.80 3.10
C ARG A 186 -11.40 19.02 2.24
N SER A 187 -10.70 19.27 1.15
CA SER A 187 -10.94 20.44 0.28
C SER A 187 -11.97 20.18 -0.83
N PHE A 188 -11.96 19.01 -1.47
CA PHE A 188 -12.73 18.72 -2.68
C PHE A 188 -13.64 17.48 -2.57
N GLY A 189 -13.71 16.86 -1.39
CA GLY A 189 -14.53 15.67 -1.12
C GLY A 189 -14.12 14.43 -1.93
N THR A 190 -15.03 13.47 -2.03
CA THR A 190 -14.80 12.18 -2.71
C THR A 190 -14.57 12.29 -4.22
N ARG A 191 -15.10 13.35 -4.85
CA ARG A 191 -14.92 13.60 -6.30
C ARG A 191 -13.52 14.10 -6.63
N GLY A 192 -12.97 15.00 -5.79
CA GLY A 192 -11.61 15.51 -5.96
C GLY A 192 -10.56 14.41 -5.85
N LYS A 193 -10.71 13.52 -4.85
CA LYS A 193 -9.79 12.38 -4.66
C LYS A 193 -9.77 11.45 -5.87
N LYS A 194 -10.94 11.11 -6.42
CA LYS A 194 -11.04 10.28 -7.64
C LYS A 194 -10.39 10.93 -8.86
N LEU A 195 -10.64 12.23 -9.08
CA LEU A 195 -10.07 12.95 -10.21
C LEU A 195 -8.54 13.07 -10.09
N TRP A 196 -8.05 13.31 -8.89
CA TRP A 196 -6.62 13.38 -8.60
C TRP A 196 -5.92 12.06 -8.88
N THR A 197 -6.40 10.94 -8.33
CA THR A 197 -5.82 9.62 -8.60
C THR A 197 -5.82 9.28 -10.09
N LEU A 198 -6.88 9.66 -10.81
CA LEU A 198 -6.95 9.45 -12.27
C LEU A 198 -5.95 10.33 -13.04
N LEU A 199 -5.75 11.58 -12.61
CA LEU A 199 -4.75 12.49 -13.17
C LEU A 199 -3.33 11.97 -12.91
N CYS A 200 -3.03 11.55 -11.68
CA CYS A 200 -1.75 10.94 -11.31
C CYS A 200 -1.46 9.69 -12.15
N GLY A 201 -2.46 8.81 -12.34
CA GLY A 201 -2.35 7.65 -13.23
C GLY A 201 -2.06 8.02 -14.68
N LEU A 202 -2.69 9.09 -15.20
CA LEU A 202 -2.41 9.59 -16.56
C LEU A 202 -0.98 10.14 -16.68
N VAL A 203 -0.51 10.89 -15.68
CA VAL A 203 0.86 11.42 -15.64
C VAL A 203 1.88 10.28 -15.60
N VAL A 204 1.66 9.25 -14.78
CA VAL A 204 2.49 8.05 -14.73
C VAL A 204 2.54 7.35 -16.08
N GLY A 205 1.38 7.12 -16.70
CA GLY A 205 1.32 6.49 -18.03
C GLY A 205 2.05 7.30 -19.11
N ALA A 206 1.86 8.61 -19.13
CA ALA A 206 2.53 9.51 -20.06
C ALA A 206 4.06 9.53 -19.84
N ALA A 207 4.51 9.57 -18.58
CA ALA A 207 5.92 9.55 -18.23
C ALA A 207 6.60 8.23 -18.61
N LEU A 208 5.92 7.09 -18.45
CA LEU A 208 6.43 5.78 -18.89
C LEU A 208 6.56 5.68 -20.41
N ILE A 209 5.55 6.16 -21.15
CA ILE A 209 5.62 6.19 -22.62
C ILE A 209 6.74 7.12 -23.09
N ALA A 210 6.83 8.32 -22.53
CA ALA A 210 7.89 9.28 -22.85
C ALA A 210 9.28 8.72 -22.52
N GLY A 211 9.44 8.05 -21.37
CA GLY A 211 10.67 7.36 -20.98
C GLY A 211 11.04 6.24 -21.94
N GLY A 212 10.06 5.42 -22.35
CA GLY A 212 10.25 4.35 -23.33
C GLY A 212 10.72 4.87 -24.69
N LEU A 213 10.00 5.86 -25.24
CA LEU A 213 10.37 6.50 -26.51
C LEU A 213 11.73 7.20 -26.43
N TYR A 214 12.06 7.81 -25.29
CA TYR A 214 13.37 8.44 -25.08
C TYR A 214 14.51 7.42 -25.10
N ILE A 215 14.32 6.25 -24.48
CA ILE A 215 15.29 5.14 -24.51
C ILE A 215 15.42 4.58 -25.93
N GLU A 216 14.34 4.52 -26.69
CA GLU A 216 14.33 4.06 -28.08
C GLU A 216 15.07 5.04 -29.02
N ASP A 217 14.77 6.35 -28.95
CA ASP A 217 15.43 7.40 -29.75
C ASP A 217 16.95 7.52 -29.47
N HIS A 218 17.39 7.08 -28.29
CA HIS A 218 18.79 7.18 -27.84
C HIS A 218 19.55 5.83 -27.86
N HIS A 219 19.12 4.88 -28.69
CA HIS A 219 19.84 3.61 -28.91
C HIS A 219 21.18 3.79 -29.66
N THR A 220 21.35 4.88 -30.39
CA THR A 220 22.51 5.13 -31.27
C THR A 220 23.72 5.66 -30.48
N PRO A 221 24.97 5.24 -30.77
CA PRO A 221 26.17 5.61 -29.99
C PRO A 221 26.48 7.11 -29.86
N THR A 222 25.90 7.94 -30.72
CA THR A 222 26.18 9.39 -30.83
C THR A 222 25.24 10.27 -30.01
N LYS A 223 24.11 9.76 -29.51
CA LYS A 223 23.12 10.52 -28.72
C LYS A 223 22.81 9.73 -27.45
N SER A 224 23.68 9.84 -26.44
CA SER A 224 23.54 9.07 -25.20
C SER A 224 22.36 9.58 -24.35
N PRO A 225 21.48 8.69 -23.85
CA PRO A 225 20.45 9.11 -22.92
C PRO A 225 21.11 9.48 -21.59
N SER A 226 20.88 10.72 -21.15
CA SER A 226 21.45 11.20 -19.90
C SER A 226 20.90 10.38 -18.74
N LEU A 227 21.80 9.87 -17.89
CA LEU A 227 21.44 9.15 -16.67
C LEU A 227 20.51 9.98 -15.78
N ALA A 228 20.73 11.30 -15.73
CA ALA A 228 19.87 12.22 -14.99
C ALA A 228 18.44 12.25 -15.55
N THR A 229 18.27 12.20 -16.86
CA THR A 229 16.94 12.23 -17.49
C THR A 229 16.17 10.94 -17.22
N ILE A 230 16.81 9.77 -17.35
CA ILE A 230 16.17 8.49 -17.05
C ILE A 230 15.83 8.37 -15.56
N MET A 231 16.75 8.77 -14.67
CA MET A 231 16.48 8.78 -13.23
C MET A 231 15.38 9.77 -12.85
N GLY A 232 15.31 10.93 -13.51
CA GLY A 232 14.25 11.91 -13.32
C GLY A 232 12.88 11.39 -13.74
N VAL A 233 12.79 10.73 -14.88
CA VAL A 233 11.53 10.12 -15.36
C VAL A 233 11.06 9.02 -14.39
N PHE A 234 11.95 8.11 -13.98
CA PHE A 234 11.57 7.07 -13.01
C PHE A 234 11.17 7.66 -11.66
N SER A 235 11.89 8.66 -11.15
CA SER A 235 11.55 9.33 -9.89
C SER A 235 10.19 10.02 -9.97
N LEU A 236 9.86 10.65 -11.11
CA LEU A 236 8.54 11.24 -11.33
C LEU A 236 7.46 10.15 -11.32
N VAL A 237 7.68 9.03 -12.01
CA VAL A 237 6.76 7.90 -11.99
C VAL A 237 6.52 7.39 -10.57
N ALA A 238 7.57 7.21 -9.76
CA ALA A 238 7.44 6.76 -8.37
C ALA A 238 6.70 7.75 -7.47
N ILE A 239 6.94 9.05 -7.64
CA ILE A 239 6.26 10.08 -6.85
C ILE A 239 4.77 10.11 -7.17
N PHE A 240 4.42 10.11 -8.46
CA PHE A 240 3.02 10.20 -8.90
C PHE A 240 2.26 8.86 -8.80
N SER A 241 2.94 7.72 -8.73
CA SER A 241 2.26 6.44 -8.44
C SER A 241 1.75 6.36 -7.01
N GLU A 242 2.27 7.21 -6.11
CA GLU A 242 1.97 7.21 -4.68
C GLU A 242 0.98 8.31 -4.26
N PHE A 243 0.63 9.23 -5.16
CA PHE A 243 -0.32 10.34 -4.94
C PHE A 243 -1.72 10.07 -5.50
#